data_AF-A0A392R6E6-F1
#
_entry.id   AF-A0A392R6E6-F1
#
_cell.length_a   1.000
_cell.length_b   1.000
_cell.length_c   1.000
_cell.angle_alpha   90.00
_cell.angle_beta   90.00
_cell.angle_gamma   90.00
#
_symmetry.space_group_name_H-M   'P 1'
#
loop_
_entity.id
_entity.type
_entity.pdbx_description
1 polymer ?
#
loop_
_entity_poly.entity_id
_entity_poly.type
_entity_poly.pdbx_seq_one_letter_code
_entity_poly.pdbx_strand_id
1 'polypeptide(L)' 'GATAVEDKLQDGVPECIDKLAQAGIKLWVLTGDKMETAINIGFACSLLRQGMKQIIINSDTPENKALEKMEDKSAAEA' A
#
# COMPACT_ATOMS: atom_id res chain seq x y z
N GLY A 1 -3.60 -15.46 19.95
CA GLY A 1 -2.28 -15.02 19.44
C GLY A 1 -2.48 -14.45 18.05
N ALA A 2 -1.62 -13.52 17.61
CA ALA A 2 -1.65 -12.95 16.27
C ALA A 2 -0.37 -13.32 15.52
N THR A 3 -0.47 -13.49 14.20
CA THR A 3 0.65 -13.74 13.28
C THR A 3 0.66 -12.64 12.22
N ALA A 4 1.84 -12.12 11.87
CA ALA A 4 2.02 -11.13 10.82
C ALA A 4 3.05 -11.65 9.80
N VAL A 5 2.79 -11.42 8.52
CA VAL A 5 3.71 -11.73 7.41
C VAL A 5 4.14 -10.39 6.81
N GLU A 6 5.43 -10.24 6.58
CA GLU A 6 6.02 -9.03 6.01
C GLU A 6 6.32 -9.27 4.52
N ASP A 7 5.90 -8.32 3.67
CA ASP A 7 6.25 -8.34 2.27
C ASP A 7 7.71 -7.94 2.09
N LYS A 8 8.51 -8.86 1.54
CA LYS A 8 9.93 -8.63 1.36
C LYS A 8 10.18 -7.63 0.23
N LEU A 9 10.71 -6.47 0.60
CA LEU A 9 11.20 -5.47 -0.35
C LEU A 9 12.52 -5.90 -0.99
N GLN A 10 12.84 -5.32 -2.15
CA GLN A 10 14.18 -5.43 -2.72
C GLN A 10 15.20 -4.68 -1.85
N ASP A 11 16.43 -5.19 -1.84
CA ASP A 11 17.51 -4.61 -1.04
C ASP A 11 17.76 -3.15 -1.43
N GLY A 12 17.81 -2.25 -0.44
CA GLY A 12 18.12 -0.84 -0.64
C GLY A 12 16.94 0.06 -1.05
N VAL A 13 15.73 -0.50 -1.20
CA VAL A 13 14.53 0.27 -1.60
C VAL A 13 14.23 1.42 -0.63
N PRO A 14 14.15 1.20 0.70
CA PRO A 14 13.85 2.28 1.64
C PRO A 14 14.86 3.42 1.59
N GLU A 15 16.16 3.11 1.53
CA GLU A 15 17.25 4.08 1.50
C GLU A 15 17.26 4.88 0.18
N CYS A 16 16.93 4.23 -0.93
CA CYS A 16 16.81 4.89 -2.22
C CYS A 16 15.65 5.90 -2.21
N ILE A 17 14.47 5.48 -1.77
CA ILE A 17 13.27 6.34 -1.68
C ILE A 17 13.54 7.54 -0.77
N ASP A 18 14.18 7.33 0.38
CA ASP A 18 14.52 8.41 1.31
C ASP A 18 15.46 9.44 0.67
N LYS A 19 16.52 8.99 -0.03
CA LYS A 19 17.44 9.88 -0.75
C LYS A 19 16.76 10.67 -1.86
N LEU A 20 15.90 10.03 -2.65
CA LEU A 20 15.14 10.69 -3.71
C LEU A 20 14.18 11.76 -3.12
N ALA A 21 13.51 11.44 -2.02
CA ALA A 21 12.64 12.38 -1.32
C ALA A 21 13.44 13.59 -0.75
N GLN A 22 14.61 13.35 -0.15
CA GLN A 22 15.51 14.41 0.34
C GLN A 22 16.06 15.29 -0.78
N ALA A 23 16.26 14.72 -1.97
CA ALA A 23 16.62 15.47 -3.19
C ALA A 23 15.44 16.29 -3.77
N GLY A 24 14.26 16.25 -3.15
CA GLY A 24 13.07 16.99 -3.58
C GLY A 24 12.26 16.31 -4.68
N ILE A 25 12.59 15.07 -5.04
CA ILE A 25 11.89 14.30 -6.08
C ILE A 25 10.58 13.76 -5.49
N LYS A 26 9.47 13.97 -6.21
CA LYS A 26 8.15 13.45 -5.82
C LYS A 26 7.95 12.06 -6.42
N LEU A 27 7.77 11.07 -5.55
CA LEU A 27 7.58 9.68 -5.92
C LEU A 27 6.10 9.29 -5.83
N TRP A 28 5.62 8.59 -6.84
CA TRP A 28 4.25 8.10 -6.94
C TRP A 28 4.32 6.59 -7.20
N VAL A 29 3.52 5.83 -6.46
CA VAL A 29 3.37 4.38 -6.67
C VAL A 29 2.03 4.14 -7.33
N LEU A 30 2.06 3.58 -8.53
CA LEU A 30 0.89 3.06 -9.21
C LEU A 30 0.95 1.54 -9.09
N THR A 31 -0.04 0.96 -8.44
CA THR A 31 -0.14 -0.49 -8.25
C THR A 31 -1.56 -0.95 -8.54
N GLY A 32 -1.69 -2.19 -9.01
CA GLY A 32 -2.97 -2.88 -9.13
C GLY A 32 -3.28 -3.75 -7.92
N ASP A 33 -2.46 -3.67 -6.86
CA ASP A 33 -2.68 -4.37 -5.61
C ASP A 33 -3.75 -3.66 -4.75
N LYS A 34 -4.25 -4.36 -3.74
CA LYS A 34 -5.25 -3.83 -2.80
C LYS A 34 -4.71 -2.62 -2.05
N MET A 35 -5.62 -1.75 -1.62
CA MET A 35 -5.26 -0.52 -0.93
C MET A 35 -4.48 -0.80 0.36
N GLU A 36 -4.86 -1.83 1.12
CA GLU A 36 -4.20 -2.23 2.36
C GLU A 36 -2.75 -2.65 2.11
N THR A 37 -2.51 -3.47 1.09
CA THR A 37 -1.16 -3.90 0.69
C THR A 37 -0.33 -2.70 0.24
N ALA A 38 -0.91 -1.82 -0.59
CA ALA A 38 -0.24 -0.61 -1.06
C ALA A 38 0.17 0.32 0.10
N ILE A 39 -0.68 0.47 1.12
CA ILE A 39 -0.37 1.25 2.32
C ILE A 39 0.76 0.58 3.12
N ASN A 40 0.69 -0.74 3.33
CA ASN A 40 1.72 -1.49 4.05
C ASN A 40 3.09 -1.36 3.36
N ILE A 41 3.12 -1.57 2.03
CA ILE A 41 4.33 -1.37 1.22
C ILE A 41 4.82 0.07 1.29
N GLY A 42 3.90 1.05 1.25
CA GLY A 42 4.23 2.46 1.38
C GLY A 42 4.95 2.79 2.68
N PHE A 43 4.55 2.17 3.80
CA PHE A 43 5.27 2.30 5.08
C PHE A 43 6.60 1.54 5.07
N ALA A 44 6.61 0.30 4.59
CA ALA A 44 7.82 -0.53 4.54
C ALA A 44 8.94 0.12 3.72
N CYS A 45 8.58 0.79 2.62
CA CYS A 45 9.54 1.43 1.71
C CYS A 45 9.86 2.89 2.07
N SER A 46 9.43 3.38 3.25
CA SER A 46 9.66 4.76 3.73
C SER A 46 9.05 5.88 2.86
N LEU A 47 8.12 5.52 1.96
CA LEU A 47 7.34 6.48 1.18
C LEU A 47 6.28 7.16 2.06
N LEU A 48 5.60 6.38 2.89
CA LEU A 48 4.68 6.85 3.92
C LEU A 48 5.39 6.84 5.27
N ARG A 49 5.19 7.89 6.06
CA ARG A 49 5.82 8.05 7.38
C ARG A 49 4.77 8.31 8.45
N GLN A 50 5.11 7.92 9.68
CA GLN A 50 4.27 8.25 10.82
C GLN A 50 4.09 9.77 10.92
N GLY A 51 2.85 10.21 11.16
CA GLY A 51 2.49 11.62 11.22
C GLY A 51 2.16 12.29 9.88
N MET A 52 2.36 11.61 8.74
CA MET A 52 1.83 12.11 7.46
C MET A 52 0.30 12.04 7.45
N LYS A 53 -0.36 13.13 7.04
CA LYS A 53 -1.80 13.14 6.82
C LYS A 53 -2.13 12.28 5.61
N GLN A 54 -2.90 11.22 5.82
CA GLN A 54 -3.43 10.39 4.74
C GLN A 54 -4.70 11.03 4.18
N ILE A 55 -4.74 11.21 2.86
CA ILE A 55 -5.93 11.66 2.12
C ILE A 55 -6.36 10.48 1.27
N ILE A 56 -7.50 9.89 1.61
CA ILE A 56 -8.06 8.73 0.93
C ILE A 56 -9.22 9.21 0.07
N ILE A 57 -9.21 8.82 -1.20
CA ILE A 57 -10.27 9.12 -2.16
C ILE A 57 -10.75 7.79 -2.72
N ASN A 58 -11.94 7.38 -2.30
CA ASN A 58 -12.59 6.16 -2.76
C ASN A 58 -13.95 6.49 -3.38
N SER A 59 -14.37 5.63 -4.32
CA SER A 59 -15.74 5.66 -4.83
C SER A 59 -16.54 4.63 -4.05
N ASP A 60 -16.96 5.00 -2.85
CA ASP A 60 -17.56 4.12 -1.84
C ASP A 60 -19.04 3.78 -2.16
N THR A 61 -19.33 3.34 -3.37
CA THR A 61 -20.69 2.96 -3.79
C THR A 61 -21.02 1.53 -3.34
N PRO A 62 -22.31 1.21 -3.14
CA PRO A 62 -22.75 -0.15 -2.83
C PRO A 62 -22.28 -1.18 -3.87
N GLU A 63 -22.25 -0.81 -5.16
CA GLU A 63 -21.74 -1.71 -6.21
C GLU A 63 -20.25 -2.00 -6.04
N ASN A 64 -19.42 -0.98 -5.79
CA ASN A 64 -17.98 -1.15 -5.64
C ASN A 64 -17.63 -2.01 -4.41
N LYS A 65 -18.35 -1.82 -3.28
CA LYS A 65 -18.19 -2.66 -2.09
C LYS A 65 -18.62 -4.11 -2.30
N ALA A 66 -19.58 -4.35 -3.20
CA ALA A 66 -19.99 -5.71 -3.54
C ALA A 66 -18.93 -6.41 -4.41
N LEU A 67 -18.31 -5.68 -5.34
CA LEU A 67 -17.24 -6.18 -6.19
C LEU A 67 -16.00 -6.56 -5.36
N GLU A 68 -15.53 -5.69 -4.47
CA GLU A 68 -14.38 -5.97 -3.58
C GLU A 68 -14.60 -7.23 -2.74
N LYS A 69 -15.81 -7.41 -2.18
CA LYS A 69 -16.15 -8.62 -1.39
C LYS A 69 -16.15 -9.89 -2.22
N MET A 70 -16.52 -9.81 -3.50
CA MET A 70 -16.46 -10.97 -4.40
C MET A 70 -15.01 -11.32 -4.75
N GLU A 71 -14.16 -10.33 -4.99
CA GLU A 71 -12.72 -10.54 -5.24
C GLU A 71 -12.02 -11.16 -4.04
N ASP A 72 -12.27 -10.66 -2.83
CA ASP A 72 -11.72 -11.22 -1.58
C ASP A 72 -12.12 -12.67 -1.36
N LYS A 73 -13.38 -13.00 -1.63
CA LYS A 73 -13.91 -14.36 -1.47
C LYS A 73 -13.28 -15.32 -2.47
N SER A 74 -13.08 -14.86 -3.71
CA SER A 74 -12.41 -15.62 -4.77
C SER A 74 -10.94 -15.90 -4.42
N ALA A 75 -10.24 -14.93 -3.83
CA ALA A 75 -8.85 -15.09 -3.42
C ALA A 75 -8.67 -15.99 -2.19
N ALA A 76 -9.67 -16.09 -1.32
CA ALA A 76 -9.64 -16.94 -0.13
C ALA A 76 -9.99 -18.42 -0.41
N GLU A 77 -10.64 -18.70 -1.54
CA GLU A 77 -11.06 -20.04 -1.96
C GLU A 77 -10.07 -20.72 -2.94
N ALA A 78 -9.04 -19.99 -3.40
CA ALA A 78 -7.96 -20.48 -4.26
C ALA A 78 -6.71 -20.90 -3.47
#